data_AF-A0A820FCR8-F1
#
_entry.id   AF-A0A820FCR8-F1
#
_cell.length_a   1.000
_cell.length_b   1.000
_cell.length_c   1.000
_cell.angle_alpha   90.00
_cell.angle_beta   90.00
_cell.angle_gamma   90.00
#
_symmetry.space_group_name_H-M   'P 1'
#
loop_
_entity.id
_entity.type
_entity.pdbx_description
1 polymer ?
#
loop_
_entity_poly.entity_id
_entity_poly.type
_entity_poly.pdbx_seq_one_letter_code
_entity_poly.pdbx_strand_id
1 'polypeptide(L)'
;MDCFFLEGPKILYRVGLALVHLFIKTVKNESSGSIRNMADFCQQIPISIDQLLRAAFHIRNLKRSTIEQLVDHEEKLLHSTRHSSRPDELDQSNNLNNININSNNNLNNNGNINN
;
A
#
# COMPACT_ATOMS: atom_id res chain seq x y z
N MET A 1 -10.62 -7.42 -20.79
CA MET A 1 -10.96 -7.74 -19.38
C MET A 1 -11.03 -9.24 -19.14
N ASP A 2 -11.34 -10.05 -20.15
CA ASP A 2 -11.47 -11.52 -20.04
C ASP A 2 -10.27 -12.19 -19.35
N CYS A 3 -9.05 -11.86 -19.77
CA CYS A 3 -7.83 -12.39 -19.15
C CYS A 3 -7.65 -11.97 -17.68
N PHE A 4 -8.20 -10.83 -17.27
CA PHE A 4 -8.14 -10.37 -15.88
C PHE A 4 -9.06 -11.19 -14.98
N PHE A 5 -10.25 -11.54 -15.45
CA PHE A 5 -11.15 -12.40 -14.68
C PHE A 5 -10.61 -13.83 -14.55
N LEU A 6 -9.82 -14.30 -15.51
CA LEU A 6 -9.22 -15.63 -15.47
C LEU A 6 -7.92 -15.70 -14.64
N GLU A 7 -6.96 -14.80 -14.90
CA GLU A 7 -5.63 -14.85 -14.27
C GLU A 7 -5.50 -13.96 -13.02
N GLY A 8 -6.46 -13.06 -12.81
CA GLY A 8 -6.44 -12.08 -11.73
C GLY A 8 -5.53 -10.88 -12.01
N PRO A 9 -5.14 -10.14 -10.97
CA PRO A 9 -4.48 -8.83 -11.10
C PRO A 9 -3.12 -8.84 -11.80
N LYS A 10 -2.47 -10.01 -11.90
CA LYS A 10 -1.16 -10.13 -12.56
C LYS A 10 -1.18 -9.70 -14.02
N ILE A 11 -2.31 -9.85 -14.71
CA ILE A 11 -2.41 -9.42 -16.10
C ILE A 11 -2.29 -7.90 -16.22
N LEU A 12 -2.76 -7.14 -15.22
CA LEU A 12 -2.66 -5.67 -15.25
C LEU A 12 -1.20 -5.23 -15.16
N TYR A 13 -0.38 -5.89 -14.34
CA TYR A 13 1.05 -5.61 -14.28
C TYR A 13 1.74 -5.89 -15.61
N ARG A 14 1.42 -7.01 -16.26
CA ARG A 14 1.96 -7.38 -17.59
C ARG A 14 1.55 -6.38 -18.67
N VAL A 15 0.27 -6.03 -18.73
CA VAL A 15 -0.25 -5.06 -19.71
C VAL A 15 0.34 -3.68 -19.46
N GLY A 16 0.44 -3.24 -18.20
CA GLY A 16 1.08 -1.98 -17.83
C GLY A 16 2.54 -1.91 -18.28
N LEU A 17 3.33 -2.97 -18.02
CA LEU A 17 4.71 -3.07 -18.48
C LEU A 17 4.83 -3.06 -20.02
N ALA A 18 3.94 -3.77 -20.72
CA ALA A 18 3.91 -3.78 -22.18
C ALA A 18 3.59 -2.39 -22.75
N LEU A 19 2.65 -1.66 -22.15
CA LEU A 19 2.33 -0.28 -22.53
C LEU A 19 3.50 0.65 -22.31
N VAL A 20 4.17 0.60 -21.15
CA VAL A 20 5.36 1.41 -20.86
C VAL A 20 6.48 1.13 -21.85
N HIS A 21 6.72 -0.15 -22.15
CA HIS A 21 7.73 -0.53 -23.14
C HIS A 21 7.41 0.01 -24.53
N LEU A 22 6.14 -0.06 -24.96
CA LEU A 22 5.69 0.50 -26.23
C LEU A 22 5.83 2.02 -26.27
N PHE A 23 5.43 2.71 -25.20
CA PHE A 23 5.57 4.15 -25.06
C PHE A 23 7.03 4.59 -25.20
N ILE A 24 7.95 3.94 -24.47
CA ILE A 24 9.39 4.25 -24.54
C ILE A 24 9.91 4.04 -25.97
N LYS A 25 9.46 2.99 -26.66
CA LYS A 25 9.83 2.73 -28.05
C LYS A 25 9.35 3.84 -28.99
N THR A 26 8.12 4.30 -28.80
CA THR A 26 7.55 5.40 -29.59
C THR A 26 8.28 6.71 -29.31
N VAL A 27 8.49 7.08 -28.04
CA VAL A 27 9.22 8.30 -27.66
C VAL A 27 10.66 8.32 -28.17
N LYS A 28 11.33 7.16 -28.21
CA LYS A 28 12.69 7.05 -28.78
C LYS A 28 12.73 7.28 -30.30
N ASN A 29 11.67 6.90 -31.02
CA ASN A 29 11.59 7.04 -32.47
C ASN A 29 11.04 8.41 -32.90
N GLU A 30 10.15 9.00 -32.11
CA GLU A 30 9.57 10.32 -32.34
C GLU A 30 10.52 11.41 -31.81
N SER A 31 11.40 11.90 -32.67
CA SER A 31 12.28 13.05 -32.37
C SER A 31 11.50 14.36 -32.16
N SER A 32 10.24 14.43 -32.60
CA SER A 32 9.39 15.61 -32.57
C SER A 32 8.27 15.50 -31.53
N GLY A 33 8.61 15.58 -30.24
CA GLY A 33 7.85 16.18 -29.11
C GLY A 33 6.32 16.03 -28.95
N SER A 34 5.61 15.25 -29.76
CA SER A 34 4.15 15.24 -29.85
C SER A 34 3.51 14.37 -28.77
N ILE A 35 4.19 13.29 -28.37
CA ILE A 35 3.76 12.39 -27.31
C ILE A 35 4.63 12.65 -26.07
N ARG A 36 4.22 13.61 -25.23
CA ARG A 36 4.90 13.91 -23.95
C ARG A 36 4.29 13.18 -22.75
N ASN A 37 3.05 12.70 -22.88
CA ASN A 37 2.31 12.12 -21.77
C ASN A 37 1.87 10.69 -22.10
N MET A 38 2.04 9.80 -21.13
CA MET A 38 1.59 8.40 -21.19
C MET A 38 0.06 8.30 -21.31
N ALA A 39 -0.68 9.22 -20.69
CA ALA A 39 -2.14 9.21 -20.75
C ALA A 39 -2.66 9.42 -22.19
N ASP A 40 -2.10 10.40 -22.90
CA ASP A 40 -2.46 10.70 -24.28
C ASP A 40 -2.06 9.55 -25.21
N PHE A 41 -0.90 8.93 -24.95
CA PHE A 41 -0.46 7.73 -25.66
C PHE A 41 -1.44 6.56 -25.50
N CYS A 42 -1.95 6.32 -24.28
CA CYS A 42 -2.93 5.27 -24.02
C CYS A 42 -4.28 5.52 -24.73
N GLN A 43 -4.63 6.78 -25.02
CA GLN A 43 -5.82 7.11 -25.82
C GLN A 43 -5.60 6.85 -27.32
N GLN A 44 -4.35 6.91 -27.78
CA GLN A 44 -3.96 6.77 -29.18
C GLN A 44 -2.99 5.60 -29.39
N ILE A 45 -3.33 4.43 -28.85
CA ILE A 45 -2.45 3.25 -28.93
C ILE A 45 -2.32 2.80 -30.39
N PRO A 46 -1.10 2.72 -30.96
CA PRO A 46 -0.88 2.41 -32.38
C PRO A 46 -0.87 0.91 -32.69
N ILE A 47 -1.34 0.06 -31.78
CA ILE A 47 -1.33 -1.40 -31.91
C ILE A 47 -2.71 -1.99 -31.60
N SER A 48 -2.98 -3.18 -32.14
CA SER A 48 -4.22 -3.90 -31.83
C SER A 48 -4.17 -4.52 -30.43
N ILE A 49 -5.35 -4.84 -29.89
CA ILE A 49 -5.48 -5.51 -28.58
C ILE A 49 -4.76 -6.86 -28.58
N ASP A 50 -4.83 -7.65 -29.66
CA ASP A 50 -4.12 -8.94 -29.77
C ASP A 50 -2.60 -8.75 -29.67
N GLN A 51 -2.05 -7.75 -30.36
CA GLN A 51 -0.62 -7.44 -30.31
C GLN A 51 -0.19 -6.99 -28.91
N LEU A 52 -1.03 -6.19 -28.24
CA LEU A 52 -0.77 -5.75 -26.88
C LEU A 52 -0.77 -6.92 -25.90
N LEU A 53 -1.78 -7.78 -25.97
CA LEU A 53 -1.89 -8.97 -25.12
C LEU A 53 -0.74 -9.93 -25.40
N ARG A 54 -0.38 -10.14 -26.66
CA ARG A 54 0.78 -10.96 -27.04
C ARG A 54 2.05 -10.43 -26.40
N ALA A 55 2.31 -9.12 -26.48
CA ALA A 55 3.46 -8.50 -25.81
C ALA A 55 3.40 -8.66 -24.29
N ALA A 56 2.24 -8.47 -23.66
CA ALA A 56 2.04 -8.64 -22.23
C ALA A 56 2.30 -10.08 -21.76
N PHE A 57 1.83 -11.08 -22.49
CA PHE A 57 2.03 -12.49 -22.16
C PHE A 57 3.48 -12.96 -22.38
N HIS A 58 4.24 -12.29 -23.25
CA HIS A 58 5.67 -12.57 -23.44
C HIS A 58 6.54 -12.17 -22.24
N ILE A 59 6.07 -11.27 -21.38
CA ILE A 59 6.81 -10.87 -20.17
C ILE A 59 6.83 -12.06 -19.20
N ARG A 60 8.02 -12.59 -18.93
CA ARG A 60 8.25 -13.69 -17.98
C ARG A 60 8.72 -13.16 -16.62
N ASN A 61 8.85 -14.06 -15.66
CA ASN A 61 9.45 -13.82 -14.34
C ASN A 61 8.68 -12.86 -13.40
N LEU A 62 7.41 -12.59 -13.67
CA LEU A 62 6.48 -11.96 -12.72
C LEU A 62 5.90 -12.99 -11.73
N LYS A 63 6.77 -13.58 -10.90
CA LYS A 63 6.35 -14.53 -9.85
C LYS A 63 5.56 -13.81 -8.77
N ARG A 64 4.58 -14.50 -8.19
CA ARG A 64 3.76 -13.96 -7.08
C ARG A 64 4.62 -13.51 -5.91
N SER A 65 5.58 -14.36 -5.52
CA SER A 65 6.52 -14.07 -4.43
C SER A 65 7.32 -12.79 -4.65
N THR A 66 7.73 -12.51 -5.89
CA THR A 66 8.46 -11.27 -6.22
C THR A 66 7.58 -10.04 -6.08
N ILE A 67 6.31 -10.15 -6.49
CA ILE A 67 5.33 -9.07 -6.33
C ILE A 67 5.04 -8.85 -4.83
N GLU A 68 4.82 -9.91 -4.06
CA GLU A 68 4.58 -9.84 -2.61
C GLU A 68 5.74 -9.19 -1.87
N GLN A 69 6.98 -9.61 -2.16
CA GLN A 69 8.18 -9.00 -1.58
C GLN A 69 8.29 -7.50 -1.87
N LEU A 70 7.94 -7.07 -3.08
CA LEU A 70 7.96 -5.66 -3.45
C LEU A 70 6.90 -4.89 -2.69
N VAL A 71 5.68 -5.42 -2.58
CA VAL A 71 4.60 -4.80 -1.81
C VAL A 71 5.00 -4.68 -0.34
N ASP A 72 5.47 -5.76 0.28
CA ASP A 72 5.92 -5.76 1.68
C ASP A 72 7.05 -4.74 1.93
N HIS A 73 7.96 -4.60 0.97
CA HIS A 73 9.05 -3.64 1.04
C HIS A 73 8.52 -2.20 1.01
N GLU A 74 7.65 -1.88 0.04
CA GLU A 74 7.07 -0.54 -0.09
C GLU A 74 6.17 -0.19 1.11
N GLU A 75 5.36 -1.12 1.61
CA GLU A 75 4.55 -0.90 2.80
C GLU A 75 5.43 -0.56 4.02
N LYS A 76 6.52 -1.30 4.23
CA LYS A 76 7.47 -1.01 5.32
C LYS A 76 8.09 0.37 5.22
N LEU A 77 8.47 0.80 4.01
CA LEU A 77 9.00 2.15 3.80
C LEU A 77 7.95 3.22 4.16
N LEU A 78 6.72 3.07 3.68
CA LEU A 78 5.64 4.01 3.97
C LEU A 78 5.30 4.09 5.46
N HIS A 79 5.30 2.96 6.16
CA HIS A 79 5.07 2.92 7.60
C HIS A 79 6.24 3.54 8.39
N SER A 80 7.48 3.33 7.96
CA SER A 80 8.66 3.95 8.59
C SER A 80 8.65 5.48 8.45
N THR A 81 8.33 6.01 7.27
CA THR A 81 8.26 7.46 7.04
C THR A 81 7.12 8.12 7.83
N ARG A 82 5.99 7.42 8.03
CA ARG A 82 4.87 7.94 8.85
C ARG A 82 5.23 8.09 10.32
N HIS A 83 6.07 7.22 10.88
CA HIS A 83 6.54 7.35 12.26
C HIS A 83 7.63 8.42 12.41
N SER A 84 8.44 8.67 11.38
CA SER A 84 9.50 9.69 11.41
C SER A 84 9.00 11.13 11.15
N SER A 85 7.77 11.32 10.67
CA SER A 85 7.23 12.64 10.28
C SER A 85 6.38 13.31 11.36
N ARG A 86 6.30 12.72 12.55
CA ARG A 86 5.66 13.36 13.70
C ARG A 86 6.80 13.88 14.59
N PRO A 87 6.90 15.19 14.86
CA PRO A 87 7.82 15.66 15.89
C PRO A 87 7.43 14.92 17.18
N ASP A 88 8.40 14.34 17.87
CA ASP A 88 8.25 13.86 19.23
C ASP A 88 7.92 15.07 20.12
N GLU A 89 6.65 15.45 20.14
CA GLU A 89 6.12 16.37 21.14
C GLU A 89 5.95 15.54 22.41
N LEU A 90 6.86 15.81 23.34
CA LEU A 90 6.91 15.38 24.71
C LEU A 90 5.57 15.69 25.41
N ASP A 91 4.62 14.74 25.40
CA ASP A 91 3.43 14.84 26.26
C ASP A 91 3.69 14.18 27.62
N GLN A 92 4.38 14.96 28.43
CA GLN A 92 4.48 14.83 29.86
C GLN A 92 3.17 15.38 30.46
N SER A 93 2.10 14.57 30.55
CA SER A 93 0.90 14.97 31.30
C SER A 93 0.18 13.80 31.98
N ASN A 94 0.47 13.68 33.28
CA ASN A 94 -0.45 13.43 34.40
C ASN A 94 -1.87 12.94 34.05
N ASN A 95 -2.21 11.71 34.45
CA ASN A 95 -3.58 11.44 34.89
C ASN A 95 -3.64 10.50 36.12
N LEU A 96 -4.08 11.10 37.22
CA LEU A 96 -4.15 10.63 38.61
C LEU A 96 -5.36 9.74 38.93
N ASN A 97 -5.89 8.94 38.01
CA ASN A 97 -7.19 8.27 38.24
C ASN A 97 -7.16 6.99 39.13
N ASN A 98 -6.24 6.89 40.09
CA ASN A 98 -6.21 5.76 41.03
C ASN A 98 -6.95 5.98 42.35
N ILE A 99 -7.95 6.86 42.40
CA ILE A 99 -8.84 7.01 43.57
C ILE A 99 -10.29 6.99 43.11
N ASN A 100 -10.87 5.81 42.97
CA ASN A 100 -12.31 5.65 43.14
C ASN A 100 -12.63 4.44 44.03
N ILE A 101 -12.53 4.71 45.34
CA ILE A 101 -13.51 4.39 46.38
C ILE A 101 -14.19 3.01 46.24
N ASN A 102 -13.57 2.04 46.91
CA ASN A 102 -14.22 0.81 47.34
C ASN A 102 -15.23 1.14 48.46
N SER A 103 -16.44 1.55 48.09
CA SER A 103 -17.58 1.62 49.00
C SER A 103 -18.45 0.39 48.80
N ASN A 104 -18.34 -0.59 49.69
CA ASN A 104 -19.47 -1.38 50.15
C ASN A 104 -19.19 -1.99 51.53
N ASN A 105 -19.75 -1.28 52.51
CA ASN A 105 -20.18 -1.66 53.85
C ASN A 105 -20.18 -3.17 54.19
N ASN A 106 -19.63 -3.52 55.35
CA ASN A 106 -20.40 -4.34 56.29
C ASN A 106 -20.08 -4.00 57.74
N LEU A 107 -21.09 -3.50 58.45
CA LEU A 107 -21.13 -3.33 59.90
C LEU A 107 -21.04 -4.71 60.57
N ASN A 108 -20.19 -4.87 61.59
CA ASN A 108 -20.71 -5.26 62.90
C ASN A 108 -19.73 -5.05 64.06
N ASN A 109 -20.30 -4.53 65.15
CA ASN A 109 -19.73 -4.27 66.45
C ASN A 109 -19.19 -5.54 67.15
N ASN A 110 -18.11 -5.40 67.90
CA ASN A 110 -18.14 -5.44 69.38
C ASN A 110 -16.73 -5.56 69.99
N GLY A 111 -16.46 -4.68 70.96
CA GLY A 111 -16.00 -5.13 72.27
C GLY A 111 -14.49 -5.28 72.53
N ASN A 112 -13.99 -4.32 73.29
CA ASN A 112 -13.28 -4.54 74.56
C ASN A 112 -11.79 -4.96 74.60
N ILE A 113 -11.03 -4.02 75.18
CA ILE A 113 -10.05 -4.14 76.26
C ILE A 113 -8.61 -4.54 75.91
N ASN A 114 -7.76 -3.55 76.19
CA ASN A 114 -6.32 -3.59 76.35
C ASN A 114 -5.89 -4.60 77.43
N ASN A 115 -4.83 -5.33 77.16
CA ASN A 115 -3.79 -5.67 78.14
C ASN A 115 -2.46 -5.85 77.43
#